data_AF-A0A0G1A578-F1
#
_entry.id   AF-A0A0G1A578-F1
#
_cell.length_a   1.000
_cell.length_b   1.000
_cell.length_c   1.000
_cell.angle_alpha   90.00
_cell.angle_beta   90.00
_cell.angle_gamma   90.00
#
_symmetry.space_group_name_H-M   'P 1'
#
loop_
_entity.id
_entity.type
_entity.pdbx_description
1 polymer ?
#
loop_
_entity_poly.entity_id
_entity_poly.type
_entity_poly.pdbx_seq_one_letter_code
_entity_poly.pdbx_strand_id
1 'polypeptide(L)' 'MKNWVYIGSTADLRKRFQEHNTGNTRLTKAYKPYKLIYYEAYHDKGDARKREIELKKHGQKKEILFKQIENSLK' A
#
# COMPACT_ATOMS: atom_id res chain seq x y z
N MET A 1 -10.42 -16.57 0.42
CA MET A 1 -9.81 -15.89 -0.75
C MET A 1 -8.76 -14.92 -0.24
N LYS A 2 -7.51 -15.02 -0.68
CA LYS A 2 -6.43 -14.15 -0.20
C LYS A 2 -6.56 -12.80 -0.92
N ASN A 3 -7.13 -11.79 -0.26
CA ASN A 3 -7.22 -10.45 -0.84
C ASN A 3 -5.79 -9.93 -1.09
N TRP A 4 -5.47 -9.61 -2.34
CA TRP A 4 -4.16 -9.09 -2.72
C TRP A 4 -4.03 -7.63 -2.28
N VAL A 5 -3.03 -7.34 -1.46
CA VAL A 5 -2.77 -5.98 -0.94
C VAL A 5 -1.52 -5.40 -1.60
N TYR A 6 -1.67 -4.22 -2.22
CA TYR A 6 -0.55 -3.43 -2.70
C TYR A 6 0.06 -2.61 -1.56
N ILE A 7 1.39 -2.64 -1.45
CA ILE A 7 2.16 -1.81 -0.51
C ILE A 7 3.18 -1.03 -1.32
N GLY A 8 3.26 0.28 -1.11
CA GLY A 8 4.20 1.15 -1.79
C GLY A 8 4.28 2.54 -1.19
N SER A 9 5.31 3.31 -1.56
CA SER A 9 5.47 4.72 -1.22
C SER A 9 5.37 5.62 -2.46
N THR A 10 4.96 6.87 -2.26
CA THR A 10 4.83 7.90 -3.30
C THR A 10 4.94 9.29 -2.69
N ALA A 11 5.44 10.27 -3.45
CA ALA A 11 5.40 11.68 -3.04
C ALA A 11 4.01 12.31 -3.26
N ASP A 12 3.20 11.72 -4.14
CA ASP A 12 1.83 12.14 -4.41
C ASP A 12 0.89 10.93 -4.35
N LEU A 13 0.10 10.86 -3.28
CA LEU A 13 -0.85 9.78 -3.03
C LEU A 13 -2.03 9.81 -4.02
N ARG A 14 -2.53 11.00 -4.35
CA ARG A 14 -3.71 11.17 -5.21
C ARG A 14 -3.38 10.72 -6.63
N LYS A 15 -2.25 11.18 -7.17
CA LYS A 15 -1.75 10.78 -8.49
C LYS A 15 -1.53 9.27 -8.56
N ARG A 16 -0.87 8.67 -7.56
CA ARG A 16 -0.63 7.21 -7.53
C ARG A 16 -1.92 6.40 -7.50
N PHE A 17 -2.89 6.83 -6.68
CA PHE A 17 -4.18 6.16 -6.58
C PHE A 17 -4.95 6.20 -7.90
N GLN A 18 -4.91 7.34 -8.60
CA GLN A 18 -5.47 7.47 -9.94
C GLN A 18 -4.75 6.57 -10.94
N GLU A 19 -3.42 6.58 -11.02
CA GLU A 19 -2.63 5.75 -11.95
C GLU A 19 -2.91 4.24 -11.80
N HIS A 20 -3.02 3.77 -10.56
CA HIS A 20 -3.32 2.37 -10.27
C HIS A 20 -4.74 1.99 -10.71
N ASN A 21 -5.71 2.89 -10.52
CA ASN A 21 -7.09 2.66 -10.93
C ASN A 21 -7.35 2.91 -12.43
N THR A 22 -6.58 3.75 -13.10
CA THR A 22 -6.64 3.92 -14.57
C THR A 22 -5.94 2.78 -15.29
N GLY A 23 -5.02 2.06 -14.62
CA GLY A 23 -4.41 0.83 -15.13
C GLY A 23 -3.36 1.10 -16.17
N ASN A 24 -2.56 2.13 -15.94
CA ASN A 24 -1.42 2.45 -16.77
C ASN A 24 -0.21 1.56 -16.44
N THR A 25 -0.30 0.69 -15.42
CA THR A 25 0.78 -0.19 -14.95
C THR A 25 0.42 -1.67 -15.11
N ARG A 26 1.20 -2.39 -15.93
CA ARG A 26 0.97 -3.79 -16.37
C ARG A 26 0.59 -4.77 -15.24
N LEU A 27 1.23 -4.64 -14.07
CA LEU A 27 1.05 -5.57 -12.94
C LEU A 27 -0.16 -5.25 -12.06
N THR A 28 -0.64 -4.00 -12.03
CA THR A 28 -1.75 -3.59 -11.15
C THR A 28 -3.09 -3.57 -11.89
N LYS A 29 -3.11 -3.69 -13.22
CA LYS A 29 -4.35 -3.70 -14.01
C LYS A 29 -5.33 -4.80 -13.59
N ALA A 30 -4.82 -5.97 -13.20
CA ALA A 30 -5.61 -7.15 -12.89
C ALA A 30 -6.38 -7.09 -11.56
N TYR A 31 -6.04 -6.16 -10.65
CA TYR A 31 -6.61 -6.11 -9.29
C TYR A 31 -7.45 -4.86 -9.04
N LYS A 32 -7.89 -4.19 -10.11
CA LYS A 32 -8.82 -3.08 -10.00
C LYS A 32 -10.25 -3.54 -9.71
N PRO A 33 -11.10 -2.69 -9.11
CA PRO A 33 -10.77 -1.36 -8.59
C PRO A 33 -9.98 -1.43 -7.28
N TYR A 34 -8.98 -0.55 -7.14
CA TYR A 34 -8.24 -0.38 -5.90
C TYR A 34 -9.01 0.51 -4.93
N LYS A 35 -9.07 0.06 -3.67
CA LYS A 35 -9.53 0.86 -2.53
C LYS A 35 -8.32 1.27 -1.68
N LEU A 36 -8.28 2.53 -1.26
CA LEU A 36 -7.28 2.99 -0.29
C LEU A 36 -7.73 2.58 1.12
N ILE A 37 -7.06 1.59 1.68
CA ILE A 37 -7.39 1.01 3.01
C ILE A 37 -6.61 1.68 4.17
N TYR A 38 -5.42 2.20 3.88
CA TYR A 38 -4.51 2.80 4.85
C TYR A 38 -3.42 3.60 4.14
N TYR A 39 -2.96 4.69 4.76
CA TYR A 39 -1.71 5.35 4.40
C TYR A 39 -1.07 5.97 5.65
N GLU A 40 0.24 6.16 5.58
CA GLU A 40 1.07 6.88 6.56
C GLU A 40 1.91 7.90 5.81
N ALA A 41 2.19 9.05 6.44
CA ALA A 41 2.93 10.15 5.84
C ALA A 41 4.24 10.38 6.60
N TYR A 42 5.30 10.69 5.86
CA TYR A 42 6.63 10.94 6.38
C TYR A 42 7.16 12.25 5.82
N HIS A 43 7.94 12.96 6.63
CA HIS A 43 8.64 14.17 6.18
C HIS A 43 9.83 13.80 5.30
N ASP A 44 10.62 12.81 5.70
CA ASP A 44 11.76 12.32 4.94
C ASP A 44 11.41 11.13 4.03
N LYS A 45 12.03 11.10 2.85
CA LYS A 45 11.84 10.04 1.85
C LYS A 45 12.52 8.73 2.26
N GLY A 46 13.63 8.80 2.98
CA GLY A 46 14.34 7.65 3.53
C GLY A 46 13.48 6.89 4.55
N ASP A 47 12.83 7.61 5.45
CA ASP A 47 11.89 7.03 6.42
C ASP A 47 10.73 6.29 5.73
N ALA A 48 10.09 6.93 4.75
CA ALA A 48 9.02 6.30 3.96
C ALA A 48 9.48 5.01 3.25
N ARG A 49 10.69 5.03 2.67
CA ARG A 49 11.26 3.85 1.99
C ARG A 49 11.64 2.74 2.94
N LYS A 50 12.26 3.07 4.08
CA LYS A 50 12.61 2.10 5.12
C LYS A 50 11.33 1.40 5.60
N ARG A 51 10.28 2.18 5.87
CA ARG A 51 8.97 1.66 6.26
C ARG A 51 8.35 0.75 5.20
N GLU A 52 8.38 1.16 3.94
CA GLU A 52 7.88 0.33 2.82
C GLU A 52 8.61 -1.03 2.76
N ILE A 53 9.94 -1.02 2.92
CA ILE A 53 10.76 -2.23 2.95
C ILE A 53 10.39 -3.11 4.14
N GLU A 54 10.21 -2.53 5.33
CA GLU A 54 9.77 -3.23 6.53
C GLU A 54 8.45 -3.98 6.28
N LEU A 55 7.46 -3.31 5.69
CA LEU A 55 6.15 -3.91 5.39
C LEU A 55 6.20 -4.96 4.29
N LYS A 56 7.10 -4.83 3.31
CA LYS A 56 7.23 -5.79 2.20
C LYS A 56 8.01 -7.04 2.59
N LYS A 57 9.10 -6.90 3.37
CA LYS A 57 10.02 -8.00 3.68
C LYS A 57 9.75 -8.66 5.03
N HIS A 58 9.27 -7.91 6.03
CA HIS A 58 9.12 -8.41 7.39
C HIS A 58 7.65 -8.75 7.67
N GLY A 59 7.34 -10.05 7.65
CA GLY A 59 5.98 -10.56 7.91
C GLY A 59 5.37 -10.02 9.21
N GLN A 60 6.15 -9.96 10.30
CA GLN A 60 5.68 -9.48 11.60
C GLN A 60 5.23 -8.01 11.57
N LYS A 61 6.01 -7.11 10.94
CA LYS A 61 5.64 -5.68 10.87
C LYS A 61 4.36 -5.46 10.07
N LYS A 62 4.20 -6.24 8.99
CA LYS A 62 2.98 -6.27 8.19
C LYS A 62 1.78 -6.80 8.98
N GLU A 63 1.96 -7.90 9.71
CA GLU A 63 0.91 -8.52 10.51
C GLU A 63 0.42 -7.61 11.63
N ILE A 64 1.34 -6.96 12.34
CA ILE A 64 1.01 -5.96 13.37
C ILE A 64 0.15 -4.85 12.77
N LEU A 65 0.58 -4.28 11.64
CA LEU A 65 -0.20 -3.23 10.97
C LEU A 65 -1.59 -3.77 10.58
N PHE A 66 -1.65 -4.95 9.95
CA PHE A 66 -2.92 -5.52 9.48
C PHE A 66 -3.89 -5.79 10.62
N LYS A 67 -3.39 -6.20 11.80
CA LYS A 67 -4.20 -6.33 13.00
C LYS A 67 -4.73 -4.99 13.49
N GLN A 68 -3.94 -3.91 13.41
CA GLN A 68 -4.38 -2.56 13.78
C GLN A 68 -5.49 -2.03 12.85
N ILE A 69 -5.45 -2.39 11.57
CA ILE A 69 -6.42 -1.93 10.55
C ILE A 69 -7.40 -3.02 10.12
N GLU A 70 -7.63 -4.04 10.95
CA GLU A 70 -8.39 -5.24 10.57
C GLU A 70 -9.79 -4.90 10.04
N ASN A 71 -10.48 -3.95 10.66
CA ASN A 71 -11.81 -3.54 10.20
C ASN A 71 -11.80 -2.80 8.86
N SER A 72 -10.70 -2.11 8.53
CA SER A 72 -10.51 -1.45 7.23
C SER A 72 -10.11 -2.43 6.12
N LEU A 73 -9.71 -3.66 6.48
CA LEU A 73 -9.37 -4.75 5.56
C LEU A 73 -10.57 -5.62 5.16
N LYS A 74 -11.69 -5.51 5.89
CA LYS A 74 -12.93 -6.25 5.65
C LYS A 74 -13.69 -5.73 4.42
#